data_AF-A0A2Z4IFP9-F1
#
_entry.id   AF-A0A2Z4IFP9-F1
#
_cell.length_a   1.000
_cell.length_b   1.000
_cell.length_c   1.000
_cell.angle_alpha   90.00
_cell.angle_beta   90.00
_cell.angle_gamma   90.00
#
_symmetry.space_group_name_H-M   'P 1'
#
loop_
_entity.id
_entity.type
_entity.pdbx_description
1 polymer ?
#
loop_
_entity_poly.entity_id
_entity_poly.type
_entity_poly.pdbx_seq_one_letter_code
_entity_poly.pdbx_strand_id
1 'polypeptide(L)'
;MKSILYLIILLVFAMCTACDLNFFGKESEPKTELEKLPPITQTGENTFGCLVKGKAMFSKNTLFATAIYQGGFIQIHSSMDIGDTTQNVSIIIPDPFEEYIDYNLSGEAPSNRAKYLKYNDHNECRYEAEDTFDGLINFSRIDKTNFIVSGTFEFSTVSGTCDTVRITDGRFDIKYSP
;
A
#
# COMPACT_ATOMS: atom_id res chain seq x y z
N MET A 1 10.75 60.69 -28.36
CA MET A 1 10.23 59.39 -28.83
C MET A 1 11.31 58.32 -28.97
N LYS A 2 12.45 58.57 -29.64
CA LYS A 2 13.54 57.57 -29.76
C LYS A 2 14.15 57.13 -28.41
N SER A 3 14.35 58.04 -27.46
CA SER A 3 14.86 57.73 -26.12
C SER A 3 13.91 56.85 -25.28
N ILE A 4 12.60 57.04 -25.42
CA ILE A 4 11.58 56.21 -24.75
C ILE A 4 11.54 54.80 -25.36
N LEU A 5 11.76 54.68 -26.69
CA LEU A 5 11.86 53.40 -27.37
C LEU A 5 13.07 52.56 -26.89
N TYR A 6 14.23 53.19 -26.69
CA TYR A 6 15.40 52.51 -26.13
C TYR A 6 15.20 52.06 -24.68
N LEU A 7 14.48 52.86 -23.87
CA LEU A 7 14.18 52.50 -22.49
C LEU A 7 13.23 51.28 -22.39
N ILE A 8 12.25 51.20 -23.30
CA ILE A 8 11.33 50.05 -23.39
C ILE A 8 12.06 48.79 -23.88
N ILE A 9 12.98 48.91 -24.85
CA ILE A 9 13.79 47.78 -25.34
C ILE A 9 14.72 47.24 -24.23
N LEU A 10 15.28 48.12 -23.40
CA LEU A 10 16.18 47.73 -22.29
C LEU A 10 15.43 47.05 -21.13
N LEU A 11 14.16 47.42 -20.90
CA LEU A 11 13.27 46.77 -19.91
C LEU A 11 12.81 45.38 -20.35
N VAL A 12 12.57 45.15 -21.65
CA VAL A 12 12.20 43.82 -22.17
C VAL A 12 13.39 42.85 -22.13
N PHE A 13 14.61 43.33 -22.38
CA PHE A 13 15.81 42.50 -22.29
C PHE A 13 16.14 42.08 -20.85
N ALA A 14 15.82 42.91 -19.86
CA ALA A 14 16.00 42.61 -18.44
C ALA A 14 14.97 41.61 -17.87
N MET A 15 13.79 41.46 -18.50
CA MET A 15 12.79 40.45 -18.10
C MET A 15 13.06 39.07 -18.70
N CYS A 16 13.90 38.97 -19.75
CA CYS A 16 14.26 37.69 -20.36
C CYS A 16 15.43 36.95 -19.67
N THR A 17 16.07 37.53 -18.65
CA THR A 17 17.18 36.90 -17.91
C THR A 17 16.82 36.44 -16.50
N ALA A 18 15.56 36.62 -16.08
CA ALA A 18 15.04 36.14 -14.79
C ALA A 18 14.32 34.78 -14.89
N CYS A 19 14.18 34.23 -16.10
CA CYS A 19 13.83 32.84 -16.32
C CYS A 19 15.09 32.11 -16.79
N ASP A 20 15.26 30.86 -16.33
CA ASP A 20 16.32 29.92 -16.74
C ASP A 20 17.63 29.89 -15.91
N LEU A 21 17.52 29.94 -14.57
CA LEU A 21 18.57 29.39 -13.68
C LEU A 21 18.12 28.23 -12.78
N ASN A 22 16.91 27.68 -12.97
CA ASN A 22 16.44 26.48 -12.27
C ASN A 22 16.15 25.29 -13.23
N PHE A 23 16.78 25.25 -14.40
CA PHE A 23 16.65 24.15 -15.36
C PHE A 23 17.78 23.09 -15.25
N PHE A 24 18.60 23.13 -14.21
CA PHE A 24 19.32 21.93 -13.78
C PHE A 24 18.37 21.16 -12.86
N GLY A 25 17.62 20.24 -13.46
CA GLY A 25 16.76 19.31 -12.73
C GLY A 25 17.56 18.75 -11.57
N LYS A 26 17.12 19.03 -10.34
CA LYS A 26 17.53 18.21 -9.20
C LYS A 26 17.14 16.80 -9.57
N GLU A 27 18.11 15.93 -9.80
CA GLU A 27 17.86 14.50 -9.72
C GLU A 27 17.20 14.28 -8.36
N SER A 28 15.90 13.97 -8.38
CA SER A 28 15.19 13.70 -7.14
C SER A 28 15.87 12.50 -6.51
N GLU A 29 16.27 12.62 -5.24
CA GLU A 29 16.83 11.50 -4.49
C GLU A 29 15.96 10.24 -4.68
N PRO A 30 16.57 9.06 -4.82
CA PRO A 30 15.82 7.83 -5.05
C PRO A 30 14.87 7.61 -3.86
N LYS A 31 13.59 7.40 -4.18
CA LYS A 31 12.57 7.15 -3.15
C LYS A 31 12.95 5.96 -2.27
N THR A 32 12.81 6.16 -0.97
CA THR A 32 12.86 5.08 0.02
C THR A 32 11.77 4.04 -0.25
N GLU A 33 11.90 2.83 0.30
CA GLU A 33 10.89 1.78 0.13
C GLU A 33 9.52 2.21 0.67
N LEU A 34 9.49 2.94 1.78
CA LEU A 34 8.25 3.48 2.35
C LEU A 34 7.56 4.48 1.40
N GLU A 35 8.33 5.36 0.75
CA GLU A 35 7.80 6.36 -0.20
C GLU A 35 7.32 5.75 -1.53
N LYS A 36 7.63 4.48 -1.79
CA LYS A 36 7.08 3.73 -2.93
C LYS A 36 5.65 3.26 -2.65
N LEU A 37 5.25 3.10 -1.38
CA LEU A 37 3.91 2.66 -1.03
C LEU A 37 2.85 3.69 -1.43
N PRO A 38 1.60 3.25 -1.67
CA PRO A 38 0.48 4.16 -1.85
C PRO A 38 0.32 5.12 -0.66
N PRO A 39 -0.17 6.35 -0.87
CA PRO A 39 -0.55 7.20 0.24
C PRO A 39 -1.67 6.53 1.05
N ILE A 40 -1.76 6.85 2.35
CA ILE A 40 -2.91 6.46 3.16
C ILE A 40 -4.08 7.36 2.75
N THR A 41 -5.14 6.75 2.24
CA THR A 41 -6.35 7.42 1.78
C THR A 41 -7.58 6.68 2.31
N GLN A 42 -8.74 7.29 2.12
CA GLN A 42 -10.04 6.79 2.60
C GLN A 42 -11.13 6.91 1.53
N THR A 43 -10.73 7.04 0.26
CA THR A 43 -11.60 7.40 -0.86
C THR A 43 -11.94 6.22 -1.76
N GLY A 44 -11.42 5.03 -1.47
CA GLY A 44 -11.62 3.83 -2.26
C GLY A 44 -10.77 3.80 -3.52
N GLU A 45 -9.50 4.20 -3.42
CA GLU A 45 -8.55 4.25 -4.55
C GLU A 45 -8.16 2.87 -5.12
N ASN A 46 -8.59 1.77 -4.48
CA ASN A 46 -8.21 0.39 -4.79
C ASN A 46 -6.70 0.17 -4.73
N THR A 47 -6.13 0.58 -3.61
CA THR A 47 -4.70 0.44 -3.32
C THR A 47 -4.48 -0.49 -2.15
N PHE A 48 -3.38 -1.23 -2.23
CA PHE A 48 -2.85 -2.06 -1.15
C PHE A 48 -1.33 -1.94 -1.18
N GLY A 49 -0.68 -1.84 -0.04
CA GLY A 49 0.78 -1.92 0.01
C GLY A 49 1.32 -2.17 1.40
N CYS A 50 2.51 -2.74 1.47
CA CYS A 50 3.24 -3.05 2.69
C CYS A 50 4.73 -3.18 2.39
N LEU A 51 5.56 -3.16 3.44
CA LEU A 51 6.96 -3.57 3.34
C LEU A 51 7.08 -5.04 3.72
N VAL A 52 7.60 -5.86 2.81
CA VAL A 52 7.94 -7.27 3.07
C VAL A 52 9.44 -7.36 3.27
N LYS A 53 9.87 -7.67 4.50
CA LYS A 53 11.31 -7.63 4.88
C LYS A 53 11.97 -6.29 4.51
N GLY A 54 11.25 -5.19 4.71
CA GLY A 54 11.71 -3.83 4.41
C GLY A 54 11.70 -3.44 2.93
N LYS A 55 11.20 -4.29 2.02
CA LYS A 55 11.06 -3.98 0.59
C LYS A 55 9.60 -3.71 0.22
N ALA A 56 9.35 -2.68 -0.58
CA ALA A 56 8.01 -2.29 -0.95
C ALA A 56 7.33 -3.35 -1.83
N MET A 57 6.14 -3.76 -1.41
CA MET A 57 5.17 -4.53 -2.20
C MET A 57 3.88 -3.73 -2.22
N PHE A 58 3.37 -3.38 -3.41
CA PHE A 58 2.11 -2.65 -3.50
C PHE A 58 1.40 -2.87 -4.82
N SER A 59 0.08 -2.92 -4.75
CA SER A 59 -0.79 -3.13 -5.91
C SER A 59 -1.70 -1.92 -6.08
N LYS A 60 -1.86 -1.47 -7.33
CA LYS A 60 -2.74 -0.35 -7.71
C LYS A 60 -3.70 -0.81 -8.79
N ASN A 61 -4.83 -1.35 -8.38
CA ASN A 61 -6.05 -1.67 -9.14
C ASN A 61 -6.77 -2.86 -8.47
N THR A 62 -8.00 -3.10 -8.90
CA THR A 62 -8.86 -4.18 -8.40
C THR A 62 -8.46 -5.58 -8.85
N LEU A 63 -7.55 -5.75 -9.81
CA LEU A 63 -7.06 -7.08 -10.21
C LEU A 63 -6.13 -7.68 -9.15
N PHE A 64 -5.41 -6.81 -8.44
CA PHE A 64 -4.30 -7.18 -7.56
C PHE A 64 -4.51 -6.75 -6.10
N ALA A 65 -5.57 -6.01 -5.82
CA ALA A 65 -6.04 -5.66 -4.47
C ALA A 65 -7.57 -5.74 -4.42
N THR A 66 -8.11 -6.65 -3.62
CA THR A 66 -9.55 -6.90 -3.51
C THR A 66 -9.98 -6.99 -2.06
N ALA A 67 -11.23 -6.61 -1.82
CA ALA A 67 -11.91 -6.82 -0.56
C ALA A 67 -13.31 -7.38 -0.84
N ILE A 68 -13.70 -8.44 -0.14
CA ILE A 68 -14.99 -9.11 -0.30
C ILE A 68 -15.58 -9.34 1.08
N TYR A 69 -16.80 -8.86 1.31
CA TYR A 69 -17.59 -9.22 2.48
C TYR A 69 -18.49 -10.39 2.12
N GLN A 70 -18.27 -11.55 2.71
CA GLN A 70 -19.07 -12.74 2.42
C GLN A 70 -19.08 -13.69 3.61
N GLY A 71 -20.25 -14.24 3.93
CA GLY A 71 -20.39 -15.27 4.96
C GLY A 71 -20.09 -14.80 6.38
N GLY A 72 -20.23 -13.50 6.65
CA GLY A 72 -19.92 -12.90 7.96
C GLY A 72 -18.43 -12.57 8.16
N PHE A 73 -17.66 -12.42 7.08
CA PHE A 73 -16.26 -12.04 7.12
C PHE A 73 -15.97 -10.96 6.08
N ILE A 74 -15.13 -9.99 6.42
CA ILE A 74 -14.41 -9.17 5.43
C ILE A 74 -13.09 -9.86 5.10
N GLN A 75 -12.84 -10.08 3.81
CA GLN A 75 -11.66 -10.76 3.28
C GLN A 75 -10.90 -9.79 2.39
N ILE A 76 -9.69 -9.40 2.78
CA ILE A 76 -8.82 -8.48 2.06
C ILE A 76 -7.66 -9.27 1.47
N HIS A 77 -7.48 -9.16 0.16
CA HIS A 77 -6.46 -9.90 -0.56
C HIS A 77 -5.66 -8.97 -1.45
N SER A 78 -4.35 -9.19 -1.49
CA SER A 78 -3.48 -8.60 -2.51
C SER A 78 -2.55 -9.64 -3.09
N SER A 79 -2.36 -9.56 -4.41
CA SER A 79 -1.39 -10.33 -5.16
C SER A 79 -0.49 -9.39 -5.94
N MET A 80 0.79 -9.70 -6.05
CA MET A 80 1.76 -8.87 -6.76
C MET A 80 2.86 -9.74 -7.37
N ASP A 81 3.13 -9.53 -8.65
CA ASP A 81 4.28 -10.12 -9.34
C ASP A 81 5.47 -9.16 -9.27
N ILE A 82 6.58 -9.64 -8.72
CA ILE A 82 7.86 -8.92 -8.63
C ILE A 82 8.90 -9.76 -9.35
N GLY A 83 9.13 -9.45 -10.63
CA GLY A 83 9.97 -10.27 -11.50
C GLY A 83 9.28 -11.59 -11.82
N ASP A 84 9.94 -12.70 -11.48
CA ASP A 84 9.43 -14.07 -11.63
C ASP A 84 8.67 -14.59 -10.39
N THR A 85 8.54 -13.74 -9.37
CA THR A 85 8.03 -14.14 -8.06
C THR A 85 6.68 -13.49 -7.79
N THR A 86 5.67 -14.31 -7.48
CA THR A 86 4.37 -13.83 -7.00
C THR A 86 4.36 -13.80 -5.47
N GLN A 87 3.84 -12.71 -4.91
CA GLN A 87 3.63 -12.52 -3.48
C GLN A 87 2.16 -12.22 -3.20
N ASN A 88 1.58 -12.89 -2.20
CA ASN A 88 0.19 -12.70 -1.82
C ASN A 88 0.09 -12.40 -0.32
N VAL A 89 -0.75 -11.44 0.02
CA VAL A 89 -1.19 -11.18 1.40
C VAL A 89 -2.71 -11.40 1.45
N SER A 90 -3.16 -12.16 2.45
CA SER A 90 -4.58 -12.39 2.73
C SER A 90 -4.84 -12.06 4.19
N ILE A 91 -5.88 -11.28 4.44
CA ILE A 91 -6.35 -10.93 5.79
C ILE A 91 -7.85 -11.19 5.84
N ILE A 92 -8.32 -11.88 6.87
CA ILE A 92 -9.74 -12.19 7.05
C ILE A 92 -10.15 -11.79 8.47
N ILE A 93 -11.20 -10.98 8.58
CA ILE A 93 -11.74 -10.48 9.84
C ILE A 93 -13.24 -10.84 9.93
N PRO A 94 -13.68 -11.55 10.99
CA PRO A 94 -15.08 -11.84 11.22
C PRO A 94 -15.89 -10.58 11.56
N ASP A 95 -17.16 -10.60 11.22
CA ASP A 95 -18.15 -9.65 11.72
C ASP A 95 -18.48 -9.95 13.20
N PRO A 96 -18.64 -8.93 14.06
CA PRO A 96 -18.53 -7.50 13.76
C PRO A 96 -17.08 -7.00 13.74
N PHE A 97 -16.83 -6.02 12.85
CA PHE A 97 -15.60 -5.22 12.86
C PHE A 97 -15.93 -3.72 12.78
N GLU A 98 -15.13 -2.91 13.46
CA GLU A 98 -15.38 -1.51 13.76
C GLU A 98 -14.16 -0.65 13.44
N GLU A 99 -14.40 0.63 13.18
CA GLU A 99 -13.32 1.60 12.95
C GLU A 99 -12.54 1.85 14.25
N TYR A 100 -11.23 2.09 14.12
CA TYR A 100 -10.33 2.47 15.20
C TYR A 100 -10.18 1.42 16.32
N ILE A 101 -10.53 0.17 16.03
CA ILE A 101 -10.23 -0.99 16.87
C ILE A 101 -9.03 -1.75 16.30
N ASP A 102 -8.10 -2.11 17.19
CA ASP A 102 -6.97 -2.97 16.86
C ASP A 102 -7.39 -4.44 16.97
N TYR A 103 -7.42 -5.13 15.84
CA TYR A 103 -7.71 -6.55 15.76
C TYR A 103 -6.40 -7.32 15.71
N ASN A 104 -6.15 -8.15 16.72
CA ASN A 104 -4.99 -9.05 16.73
C ASN A 104 -5.08 -10.07 15.58
N LEU A 105 -4.03 -10.19 14.78
CA LEU A 105 -3.91 -11.12 13.66
C LEU A 105 -3.19 -12.44 14.01
N SER A 106 -2.66 -12.57 15.24
CA SER A 106 -2.10 -13.82 15.74
C SER A 106 -3.19 -14.73 16.32
N GLY A 107 -3.33 -15.94 15.79
CA GLY A 107 -4.29 -16.92 16.27
C GLY A 107 -4.85 -17.89 15.23
N GLU A 108 -5.54 -18.92 15.71
CA GLU A 108 -6.20 -19.93 14.89
C GLU A 108 -7.67 -19.59 14.59
N ALA A 109 -8.18 -20.07 13.45
CA ALA A 109 -9.57 -19.89 13.05
C ALA A 109 -10.56 -20.33 14.16
N PRO A 110 -11.73 -19.67 14.32
CA PRO A 110 -12.33 -18.69 13.40
C PRO A 110 -11.97 -17.22 13.71
N SER A 111 -10.83 -16.93 14.36
CA SER A 111 -10.40 -15.55 14.64
C SER A 111 -9.97 -14.77 13.39
N ASN A 112 -9.69 -13.49 13.61
CA ASN A 112 -8.87 -12.67 12.72
C ASN A 112 -7.62 -13.46 12.30
N ARG A 113 -7.26 -13.39 11.02
CA ARG A 113 -6.14 -14.15 10.48
C ARG A 113 -5.45 -13.41 9.35
N ALA A 114 -4.13 -13.52 9.31
CA ALA A 114 -3.31 -13.05 8.21
C ALA A 114 -2.46 -14.21 7.67
N LYS A 115 -2.33 -14.27 6.34
CA LYS A 115 -1.50 -15.24 5.63
C LYS A 115 -0.60 -14.53 4.64
N TYR A 116 0.55 -15.13 4.39
CA TYR A 116 1.46 -14.70 3.35
C TYR A 116 1.89 -15.89 2.50
N LEU A 117 2.00 -15.67 1.20
CA LEU A 117 2.45 -16.69 0.25
C LEU A 117 3.42 -16.04 -0.72
N LYS A 118 4.59 -16.65 -0.88
CA LYS A 118 5.59 -16.24 -1.87
C LYS A 118 5.98 -17.45 -2.70
N TYR A 119 5.86 -17.38 -4.02
CA TYR A 119 6.27 -18.48 -4.89
C TYR A 119 6.81 -18.01 -6.23
N ASN A 120 7.58 -18.89 -6.86
CA ASN A 120 7.99 -18.85 -8.25
C ASN A 120 8.05 -20.28 -8.80
N ASP A 121 8.58 -20.47 -10.00
CA ASP A 121 8.68 -21.79 -10.64
C ASP A 121 9.54 -22.82 -9.87
N HIS A 122 10.38 -22.37 -8.93
CA HIS A 122 11.38 -23.21 -8.27
C HIS A 122 11.17 -23.35 -6.76
N ASN A 123 10.44 -22.42 -6.14
CA ASN A 123 10.30 -22.35 -4.69
C ASN A 123 8.92 -21.82 -4.29
N GLU A 124 8.37 -22.37 -3.21
CA GLU A 124 7.12 -21.94 -2.60
C GLU A 124 7.32 -21.81 -1.08
N CYS A 125 7.07 -20.61 -0.55
CA CYS A 125 7.04 -20.33 0.88
C CYS A 125 5.61 -20.00 1.30
N ARG A 126 5.00 -20.92 2.03
CA ARG A 126 3.69 -20.75 2.67
C ARG A 126 3.86 -20.31 4.12
N TYR A 127 3.11 -19.30 4.50
CA TYR A 127 3.01 -18.78 5.85
C TYR A 127 1.53 -18.80 6.20
N GLU A 128 1.12 -19.87 6.90
CA GLU A 128 -0.28 -20.09 7.23
C GLU A 128 -0.70 -19.19 8.41
N ALA A 129 -2.00 -19.11 8.67
CA ALA A 129 -2.52 -18.18 9.67
C ALA A 129 -2.05 -18.55 11.07
N GLU A 130 -1.96 -19.85 11.31
CA GLU A 130 -1.55 -20.49 12.54
C GLU A 130 -0.07 -20.20 12.88
N ASP A 131 0.75 -19.85 11.88
CA ASP A 131 2.16 -19.49 12.03
C ASP A 131 2.37 -17.97 12.25
N THR A 132 1.31 -17.16 12.15
CA THR A 132 1.36 -15.73 12.48
C THR A 132 1.37 -15.55 14.00
N PHE A 133 2.49 -15.07 14.53
CA PHE A 133 2.73 -14.99 15.98
C PHE A 133 2.59 -13.58 16.55
N ASP A 134 2.53 -12.56 15.69
CA ASP A 134 2.38 -11.16 16.06
C ASP A 134 1.71 -10.40 14.90
N GLY A 135 0.83 -9.45 15.19
CA GLY A 135 0.22 -8.64 14.15
C GLY A 135 -1.09 -7.97 14.56
N LEU A 136 -1.38 -6.88 13.88
CA LEU A 136 -2.54 -6.03 14.13
C LEU A 136 -3.10 -5.52 12.81
N ILE A 137 -4.42 -5.34 12.75
CA ILE A 137 -5.09 -4.55 11.71
C ILE A 137 -6.02 -3.54 12.38
N ASN A 138 -6.02 -2.33 11.83
CA ASN A 138 -6.88 -1.22 12.25
C ASN A 138 -7.64 -0.70 11.04
N PHE A 139 -8.96 -0.52 11.19
CA PHE A 139 -9.80 0.06 10.16
C PHE A 139 -9.95 1.56 10.42
N SER A 140 -9.49 2.39 9.49
CA SER A 140 -9.64 3.84 9.58
C SER A 140 -10.94 4.33 8.93
N ARG A 141 -11.57 3.50 8.08
CA ARG A 141 -12.86 3.76 7.44
C ARG A 141 -13.58 2.47 7.05
N ILE A 142 -14.87 2.40 7.34
CA ILE A 142 -15.82 1.36 6.96
C ILE A 142 -17.08 2.07 6.43
N ASP A 143 -17.12 2.32 5.13
CA ASP A 143 -18.27 2.91 4.46
C ASP A 143 -19.17 1.81 3.87
N LYS A 144 -20.29 1.54 4.55
CA LYS A 144 -21.30 0.57 4.11
C LYS A 144 -22.21 1.09 2.98
N THR A 145 -22.20 2.39 2.71
CA THR A 145 -23.02 3.00 1.64
C THR A 145 -22.29 2.96 0.30
N ASN A 146 -21.01 3.34 0.29
CA ASN A 146 -20.18 3.36 -0.91
C ASN A 146 -19.27 2.13 -1.04
N PHE A 147 -19.41 1.17 -0.12
CA PHE A 147 -18.63 -0.07 -0.05
C PHE A 147 -17.12 0.19 -0.05
N ILE A 148 -16.64 1.03 0.86
CA ILE A 148 -15.20 1.33 1.00
C ILE A 148 -14.70 0.81 2.34
N VAL A 149 -13.53 0.18 2.34
CA VAL A 149 -12.82 -0.22 3.54
C VAL A 149 -11.37 0.25 3.43
N SER A 150 -10.88 0.96 4.44
CA SER A 150 -9.54 1.56 4.45
C SER A 150 -8.90 1.40 5.81
N GLY A 151 -7.59 1.17 5.86
CA GLY A 151 -6.92 0.89 7.13
C GLY A 151 -5.45 0.56 6.98
N THR A 152 -4.86 0.15 8.09
CA THR A 152 -3.45 -0.22 8.21
C THR A 152 -3.31 -1.57 8.87
N PHE A 153 -2.23 -2.28 8.56
CA PHE A 153 -1.94 -3.56 9.17
C PHE A 153 -0.43 -3.82 9.25
N GLU A 154 -0.06 -4.72 10.14
CA GLU A 154 1.28 -5.31 10.20
C GLU A 154 1.17 -6.72 10.79
N PHE A 155 2.05 -7.62 10.40
CA PHE A 155 2.16 -8.93 11.04
C PHE A 155 3.52 -9.58 10.80
N SER A 156 3.90 -10.46 11.71
CA SER A 156 5.08 -11.31 11.61
C SER A 156 4.67 -12.77 11.62
N THR A 157 5.23 -13.55 10.71
CA THR A 157 4.86 -14.95 10.51
C THR A 157 6.08 -15.80 10.17
N VAL A 158 6.05 -17.06 10.57
CA VAL A 158 7.10 -18.04 10.30
C VAL A 158 6.64 -19.07 9.29
N SER A 159 7.59 -19.82 8.74
CA SER A 159 7.31 -20.97 7.89
C SER A 159 8.23 -22.11 8.30
N GLY A 160 7.75 -23.35 8.24
CA GLY A 160 8.59 -24.51 8.53
C GLY A 160 9.73 -24.71 7.52
N THR A 161 9.65 -24.10 6.34
CA THR A 161 10.60 -24.31 5.23
C THR A 161 11.30 -23.03 4.78
N CYS A 162 10.89 -21.86 5.29
CA CYS A 162 11.42 -20.55 4.89
C CYS A 162 11.67 -19.64 6.09
N ASP A 163 12.51 -18.63 5.90
CA ASP A 163 12.80 -17.61 6.91
C ASP A 163 11.55 -16.88 7.39
N THR A 164 11.55 -16.44 8.65
CA THR A 164 10.57 -15.50 9.20
C THR A 164 10.37 -14.28 8.29
N VAL A 165 9.11 -13.89 8.08
CA VAL A 165 8.74 -12.69 7.35
C VAL A 165 8.11 -11.69 8.32
N ARG A 166 8.55 -10.43 8.19
CA ARG A 166 7.91 -9.28 8.83
C ARG A 166 7.26 -8.45 7.74
N ILE A 167 5.95 -8.26 7.85
CA ILE A 167 5.16 -7.36 7.01
C ILE A 167 4.83 -6.13 7.84
N THR A 168 5.35 -4.98 7.43
CA THR A 168 5.20 -3.71 8.15
C THR A 168 4.60 -2.64 7.26
N ASP A 169 4.15 -1.54 7.86
CA ASP A 169 3.66 -0.35 7.15
C ASP A 169 2.53 -0.64 6.15
N GLY A 170 1.78 -1.72 6.42
CA GLY A 170 0.67 -2.18 5.62
C GLY A 170 -0.45 -1.15 5.61
N ARG A 171 -1.00 -0.90 4.42
CA ARG A 171 -2.07 0.06 4.18
C ARG A 171 -2.95 -0.42 3.04
N PHE A 172 -4.24 -0.17 3.16
CA PHE A 172 -5.22 -0.47 2.11
C PHE A 172 -6.29 0.60 2.07
N ASP A 173 -6.81 0.86 0.87
CA ASP A 173 -7.98 1.70 0.61
C ASP A 173 -8.72 1.11 -0.59
N ILE A 174 -9.75 0.30 -0.33
CA ILE A 174 -10.34 -0.61 -1.31
C ILE A 174 -11.85 -0.46 -1.34
N LYS A 175 -12.43 -0.46 -2.54
CA LYS A 175 -13.87 -0.68 -2.72
C LYS A 175 -14.17 -2.17 -2.62
N TYR A 176 -14.92 -2.58 -1.59
CA TYR A 176 -15.23 -3.99 -1.36
C TYR A 176 -16.51 -4.43 -2.05
N SER A 177 -16.61 -5.73 -2.35
CA SER A 177 -17.86 -6.34 -2.82
C SER A 177 -18.64 -6.88 -1.62
N PRO A 178 -19.92 -6.50 -1.43
CA PRO A 178 -20.76 -7.01 -0.34
C PRO A 178 -21.34 -8.41 -0.59
#